data_AF-A0A0D2TQT6-F1
#
_entry.id   AF-A0A0D2TQT6-F1
#
_cell.length_a   1.000
_cell.length_b   1.000
_cell.length_c   1.000
_cell.angle_alpha   90.00
_cell.angle_beta   90.00
_cell.angle_gamma   90.00
#
_symmetry.space_group_name_H-M   'P 1'
#
loop_
_entity.id
_entity.type
_entity.pdbx_description
1 polymer ?
#
loop_
_entity_poly.entity_id
_entity_poly.type
_entity_poly.pdbx_seq_one_letter_code
_entity_poly.pdbx_strand_id
1 'polypeptide(L)'
;VYDLFRRSYQSSMAYVLITYSVWFMTMTWLFAPFLFNPSGFEWDEIVDDWKGWNKWIKEKGGIGIQQNKSWQSWWNDEQAHLRRSGYGARLFEILLSIRFFLYQYGLVYHLDISQQSKNFLVYVLSWVVILAVFLTVKVKFIQVS
;
A
#
# COMPACT_ATOMS: atom_id res chain seq x y z
N VAL A 1 -18.03 -46.55 -12.50
CA VAL A 1 -17.40 -45.75 -13.57
C VAL A 1 -18.14 -44.43 -13.79
N TYR A 2 -19.45 -44.43 -14.07
CA TYR A 2 -20.25 -43.20 -14.24
C TYR A 2 -20.22 -42.24 -13.03
N ASP A 3 -20.22 -42.72 -11.80
CA ASP A 3 -20.15 -41.86 -10.60
C ASP A 3 -18.78 -41.16 -10.43
N LEU A 4 -17.69 -41.78 -10.90
CA LEU A 4 -16.36 -41.19 -10.87
C LEU A 4 -16.25 -40.04 -11.88
N PHE A 5 -16.77 -40.23 -13.09
CA PHE A 5 -16.86 -39.17 -14.11
C PHE A 5 -17.78 -38.04 -13.66
N ARG A 6 -18.93 -38.35 -13.03
CA ARG A 6 -19.84 -37.34 -12.48
C ARG A 6 -19.19 -36.50 -11.38
N ARG A 7 -18.48 -37.14 -10.42
CA ARG A 7 -17.73 -36.42 -9.37
C ARG A 7 -16.60 -35.56 -9.94
N SER A 8 -15.84 -36.09 -10.90
CA SER A 8 -14.77 -35.34 -11.58
C SER A 8 -15.32 -34.14 -12.34
N TYR A 9 -16.43 -34.31 -13.09
CA TYR A 9 -17.09 -33.23 -13.82
C TYR A 9 -17.67 -32.16 -12.89
N GLN A 10 -18.35 -32.57 -11.81
CA GLN A 10 -18.85 -31.64 -10.79
C GLN A 10 -17.72 -30.89 -10.08
N SER A 11 -16.59 -31.55 -9.80
CA SER A 11 -15.41 -30.91 -9.21
C SER A 11 -14.74 -29.93 -10.18
N SER A 12 -14.66 -30.26 -11.47
CA SER A 12 -14.12 -29.38 -12.51
C SER A 12 -15.01 -28.16 -12.73
N MET A 13 -16.33 -28.35 -12.80
CA MET A 13 -17.29 -27.27 -12.94
C MET A 13 -17.32 -26.37 -11.70
N ALA A 14 -17.26 -26.95 -10.50
CA ALA A 14 -17.14 -26.19 -9.25
C ALA A 14 -15.85 -25.37 -9.21
N TYR A 15 -14.72 -25.95 -9.62
CA TYR A 15 -13.44 -25.23 -9.70
C TYR A 15 -13.53 -24.03 -10.65
N VAL A 16 -14.06 -24.22 -11.86
CA VAL A 16 -14.22 -23.12 -12.84
C VAL A 16 -15.14 -22.02 -12.31
N LEU A 17 -16.26 -22.38 -11.68
CA LEU A 17 -17.19 -21.41 -11.09
C LEU A 17 -16.54 -20.62 -9.95
N ILE A 18 -15.80 -21.29 -9.06
CA ILE A 18 -15.08 -20.64 -7.96
C ILE A 18 -14.01 -19.71 -8.52
N THR A 19 -13.19 -20.16 -9.46
CA THR A 19 -12.17 -19.35 -10.10
C THR A 19 -12.78 -18.12 -10.75
N TYR A 20 -13.84 -18.27 -11.54
CA TYR A 20 -14.54 -17.14 -12.15
C TYR A 20 -15.12 -16.17 -11.11
N SER A 21 -15.72 -16.70 -10.04
CA SER A 21 -16.29 -15.87 -8.96
C SER A 21 -15.22 -15.07 -8.22
N VAL A 22 -14.06 -15.68 -7.95
CA VAL A 22 -12.91 -15.00 -7.34
C VAL A 22 -12.40 -13.91 -8.26
N TRP A 23 -12.20 -14.19 -9.55
CA TRP A 23 -11.76 -13.18 -10.51
C TRP A 23 -12.77 -12.03 -10.68
N PHE A 24 -14.07 -12.34 -10.71
CA PHE A 24 -15.12 -11.33 -10.77
C PHE A 24 -15.12 -10.42 -9.53
N MET A 25 -14.98 -11.01 -8.34
CA MET A 25 -14.86 -10.27 -7.09
C MET A 25 -13.60 -9.39 -7.08
N THR A 26 -12.46 -9.93 -7.50
CA THR A 26 -11.21 -9.16 -7.62
C THR A 26 -11.36 -7.97 -8.57
N MET A 27 -11.98 -8.17 -9.74
CA MET A 27 -12.24 -7.07 -10.69
C MET A 27 -13.19 -6.03 -10.07
N THR A 28 -14.27 -6.47 -9.42
CA THR A 28 -15.22 -5.56 -8.76
C THR A 28 -14.52 -4.70 -7.69
N TRP A 29 -13.63 -5.29 -6.89
CA TRP A 29 -12.85 -4.55 -5.90
C TRP A 29 -11.80 -3.62 -6.52
N LEU A 30 -11.21 -4.01 -7.65
CA LEU A 30 -10.29 -3.17 -8.40
C LEU A 30 -10.99 -1.91 -8.93
N PHE A 31 -12.23 -2.05 -9.40
CA PHE A 31 -13.01 -0.95 -9.98
C PHE A 31 -13.82 -0.14 -8.96
N ALA A 32 -14.01 -0.64 -7.74
CA ALA A 32 -14.75 0.05 -6.66
C ALA A 32 -14.33 1.52 -6.45
N PRO A 33 -13.04 1.88 -6.29
CA PRO A 33 -12.65 3.28 -6.09
C PRO A 33 -13.03 4.19 -7.27
N PHE A 34 -13.01 3.67 -8.51
CA PHE A 34 -13.34 4.45 -9.71
C PHE A 34 -14.85 4.58 -9.94
N LEU A 35 -15.65 3.60 -9.48
CA LEU A 35 -17.12 3.71 -9.48
C LEU A 35 -17.60 4.82 -8.54
N PHE A 36 -16.94 5.00 -7.40
CA PHE A 36 -17.26 6.05 -6.43
C PHE A 36 -16.53 7.37 -6.66
N ASN A 37 -15.48 7.37 -7.50
CA ASN A 37 -14.82 8.57 -7.98
C ASN A 37 -14.58 8.50 -9.50
N PRO A 38 -15.57 8.89 -10.32
CA PRO A 38 -15.49 8.77 -11.78
C PRO A 38 -14.34 9.62 -12.39
N SER A 39 -13.86 10.64 -11.68
CA SER A 39 -12.72 11.45 -12.12
C SER A 39 -11.41 10.65 -12.19
N GLY A 40 -11.34 9.51 -11.50
CA GLY A 40 -10.22 8.58 -11.59
C GLY A 40 -10.06 7.88 -12.95
N PHE A 41 -11.01 8.05 -13.89
CA PHE A 41 -10.86 7.60 -15.29
C PHE A 41 -10.46 8.72 -16.25
N GLU A 42 -10.49 9.98 -15.81
CA GLU A 42 -10.16 11.12 -16.65
C GLU A 42 -8.64 11.28 -16.67
N TRP A 43 -8.01 10.92 -17.79
CA TRP A 43 -6.57 10.99 -17.94
C TRP A 43 -6.01 12.39 -17.67
N ASP A 44 -6.73 13.42 -18.09
CA ASP A 44 -6.31 14.82 -17.89
C ASP A 44 -6.25 15.18 -16.39
N GLU A 45 -7.25 14.75 -15.60
CA GLU A 45 -7.26 14.97 -14.15
C GLU A 45 -6.12 14.20 -13.46
N ILE A 46 -5.88 12.95 -13.84
CA ILE A 46 -4.78 12.14 -13.31
C ILE A 46 -3.42 12.81 -13.59
N VAL A 47 -3.23 13.32 -14.81
CA VAL A 47 -1.99 14.00 -15.20
C VAL A 47 -1.81 15.30 -14.43
N ASP A 48 -2.87 16.07 -14.21
CA ASP A 48 -2.80 17.32 -13.46
C ASP A 48 -2.61 17.08 -11.95
N ASP A 49 -3.26 16.07 -11.37
CA ASP A 49 -3.01 15.61 -10.01
C ASP A 49 -1.57 15.14 -9.82
N TRP A 50 -1.03 14.40 -10.80
CA TRP A 50 0.37 13.99 -10.78
C TRP A 50 1.33 15.19 -10.79
N LYS A 51 1.06 16.21 -11.61
CA LYS A 51 1.85 17.46 -11.61
C LYS A 51 1.72 18.19 -10.27
N GLY A 52 0.52 18.26 -9.71
CA GLY A 52 0.24 18.88 -8.41
C GLY A 52 1.00 18.19 -7.28
N TRP A 53 0.94 16.86 -7.23
CA TRP A 53 1.68 16.04 -6.27
C TRP A 53 3.20 16.23 -6.41
N ASN A 54 3.72 16.22 -7.64
CA ASN A 54 5.14 16.46 -7.90
C ASN A 54 5.60 17.82 -7.41
N LYS A 55 4.79 18.87 -7.60
CA LYS A 55 5.07 20.20 -7.08
C LYS A 55 5.08 20.19 -5.55
N TRP A 56 4.05 19.59 -4.93
CA TRP A 56 3.92 19.50 -3.47
C TRP A 56 5.09 18.74 -2.80
N ILE A 57 5.61 17.68 -3.42
CA ILE A 57 6.78 16.92 -2.95
C ILE A 57 8.09 17.71 -3.10
N LYS A 58 8.23 18.52 -4.15
CA LYS A 58 9.46 19.28 -4.42
C LYS A 58 9.55 20.58 -3.62
N GLU A 59 8.41 21.18 -3.27
CA GLU A 59 8.35 22.46 -2.58
C GLU A 59 8.94 22.34 -1.16
N LYS A 60 9.99 23.12 -0.87
CA LYS A 60 10.56 23.22 0.47
C LYS A 60 9.59 24.00 1.36
N GLY A 61 9.29 23.47 2.54
CA GLY A 61 8.41 24.13 3.49
C GLY A 61 9.00 25.44 4.03
N GLY A 62 8.15 26.28 4.61
CA GLY A 62 8.52 27.58 5.15
C GLY A 62 7.44 28.11 6.10
N ILE A 63 7.79 29.12 6.90
CA ILE A 63 6.86 29.73 7.86
C ILE A 63 5.74 30.43 7.06
N GLY A 64 4.50 30.00 7.25
CA GLY A 64 3.31 30.57 6.59
C GLY A 64 2.90 29.91 5.27
N ILE A 65 3.61 28.86 4.81
CA ILE A 65 3.17 28.08 3.65
C ILE A 65 2.01 27.16 4.06
N GLN A 66 0.91 27.17 3.31
CA GLN A 66 -0.24 26.30 3.58
C GLN A 66 0.13 24.82 3.48
N GLN A 67 -0.45 23.99 4.35
CA GLN A 67 -0.22 22.53 4.40
C GLN A 67 -0.47 21.81 3.05
N ASN A 68 -1.44 22.30 2.27
CA ASN A 68 -1.76 21.75 0.95
C ASN A 68 -0.74 22.12 -0.16
N LYS A 69 0.29 22.93 0.13
CA LYS A 69 1.29 23.39 -0.87
C LYS A 69 2.66 22.71 -0.74
N SER A 70 3.01 22.19 0.43
CA SER A 70 4.30 21.51 0.66
C SER A 70 4.17 20.36 1.64
N TRP A 71 4.80 19.23 1.31
CA TRP A 71 4.88 18.06 2.19
C TRP A 71 5.49 18.38 3.55
N GLN A 72 6.48 19.26 3.58
CA GLN A 72 7.17 19.61 4.80
C GLN A 72 6.29 20.50 5.70
N SER A 73 5.47 21.38 5.10
CA SER A 73 4.52 22.18 5.85
C SER A 73 3.38 21.32 6.42
N TRP A 74 2.83 20.41 5.61
CA TRP A 74 1.84 19.43 6.08
C TRP A 74 2.38 18.59 7.24
N TRP A 75 3.59 18.03 7.10
CA TRP A 75 4.21 17.23 8.15
C TRP A 75 4.38 18.03 9.46
N ASN A 76 4.79 19.30 9.37
CA ASN A 76 4.96 20.13 10.55
C ASN A 76 3.65 20.46 11.26
N ASP A 77 2.58 20.70 10.50
CA ASP A 77 1.25 20.99 11.03
C ASP A 77 0.63 19.73 11.66
N GLU A 78 0.74 18.60 10.95
CA GLU A 78 0.33 17.29 11.46
C GLU A 78 1.12 16.95 12.74
N GLN A 79 2.44 17.15 12.80
CA GLN A 79 3.18 16.89 14.04
C GLN A 79 2.98 17.93 15.15
N ALA A 80 2.32 19.06 14.88
CA ALA A 80 2.13 20.11 15.88
C ALA A 80 1.20 19.69 17.02
N HIS A 81 0.21 18.83 16.76
CA HIS A 81 -0.68 18.29 17.79
C HIS A 81 0.06 17.26 18.65
N LEU A 82 0.87 16.38 18.06
CA LEU A 82 1.71 15.42 18.79
C LEU A 82 2.81 16.07 19.62
N ARG A 83 3.34 17.21 19.15
CA ARG A 83 4.34 17.99 19.89
C ARG A 83 3.74 18.66 21.13
N ARG A 84 2.47 19.07 21.06
CA ARG A 84 1.71 19.65 22.18
C ARG A 84 1.04 18.61 23.08
N SER A 85 0.99 17.36 22.64
CA SER A 85 0.45 16.23 23.40
C SER A 85 1.40 15.79 24.52
N GLY A 86 0.84 15.26 25.62
CA GLY A 86 1.61 14.77 26.76
C GLY A 86 2.44 13.52 26.44
N TYR A 87 3.49 13.27 27.24
CA TYR A 87 4.39 12.12 27.04
C TYR A 87 3.66 10.77 26.96
N GLY A 88 2.60 10.58 27.74
CA GLY A 88 1.80 9.36 27.74
C GLY A 88 1.05 9.11 26.41
N ALA A 89 0.48 10.14 25.81
CA ALA A 89 -0.20 10.03 24.52
C ALA A 89 0.79 9.71 23.39
N ARG A 90 1.98 10.34 23.40
CA ARG A 90 3.06 10.01 22.47
C ARG A 90 3.52 8.55 22.61
N LEU A 91 3.66 8.04 23.83
CA LEU A 91 4.00 6.63 24.06
C LEU A 91 2.90 5.70 23.52
N PHE A 92 1.63 6.03 23.74
CA PHE A 92 0.51 5.24 23.24
C PHE A 92 0.47 5.18 21.71
N GLU A 93 0.74 6.29 21.04
CA GLU A 93 0.84 6.32 19.57
C GLU A 93 2.03 5.52 19.03
N ILE A 94 3.18 5.56 19.70
CA ILE A 94 4.33 4.72 19.34
C ILE A 94 3.95 3.24 19.48
N LEU A 95 3.29 2.86 20.57
CA LEU A 95 2.81 1.49 20.78
C LEU A 95 1.80 1.07 19.71
N LEU A 96 0.83 1.94 19.39
CA LEU A 96 -0.12 1.70 18.31
C LEU A 96 0.56 1.64 16.93
N SER A 97 1.64 2.38 16.70
CA SER A 97 2.38 2.33 15.44
C SER A 97 3.19 1.04 15.31
N ILE A 98 3.77 0.55 16.42
CA ILE A 98 4.48 -0.73 16.48
C ILE A 98 3.58 -1.90 16.03
N ARG A 99 2.26 -1.82 16.26
CA ARG A 99 1.31 -2.87 15.83
C ARG A 99 1.43 -3.22 14.35
N PHE A 100 1.72 -2.24 13.49
CA PHE A 100 1.83 -2.46 12.04
C PHE A 100 3.07 -3.29 11.68
N PHE A 101 4.18 -3.09 12.40
CA PHE A 101 5.39 -3.89 12.24
C PHE A 101 5.17 -5.34 12.69
N LEU A 102 4.39 -5.56 13.76
CA LEU A 102 4.01 -6.90 14.21
C LEU A 102 3.12 -7.62 13.18
N TYR A 103 2.17 -6.91 12.57
CA TYR A 103 1.35 -7.49 11.49
C TYR A 103 2.18 -7.83 10.25
N GLN A 104 3.10 -6.97 9.83
CA GLN A 104 4.00 -7.26 8.72
C GLN A 104 4.89 -8.49 9.00
N TYR A 105 5.46 -8.56 10.21
CA TYR A 105 6.25 -9.72 10.63
C TYR A 105 5.41 -10.99 10.66
N GLY A 106 4.21 -10.93 11.25
CA GLY A 106 3.27 -12.04 11.30
C GLY A 106 2.87 -12.54 9.92
N LEU A 107 2.59 -11.62 8.99
CA LEU A 107 2.22 -11.94 7.61
C LEU A 107 3.37 -12.62 6.85
N VAL A 108 4.61 -12.12 6.96
CA VAL A 108 5.80 -12.75 6.34
C VAL A 108 6.08 -14.14 6.95
N TYR A 109 5.77 -14.33 8.23
CA TYR A 109 6.02 -15.58 8.93
C TYR A 109 4.92 -16.64 8.73
N HIS A 110 3.66 -16.23 8.62
CA HIS A 110 2.51 -17.13 8.43
C HIS A 110 2.25 -17.48 6.96
N LEU A 111 2.51 -16.58 6.03
CA LEU A 111 2.52 -16.94 4.62
C LEU A 111 3.77 -17.79 4.41
N ASP A 112 3.56 -19.07 4.12
CA ASP A 112 4.61 -20.07 3.88
C ASP A 112 5.35 -19.82 2.55
N ILE A 113 5.81 -18.58 2.35
CA ILE A 113 6.55 -18.11 1.18
C ILE A 113 7.91 -18.83 1.09
N SER A 114 8.41 -19.34 2.22
CA SER A 114 9.71 -19.97 2.33
C SER A 114 9.60 -21.33 3.02
N GLN A 115 8.77 -22.22 2.45
CA GLN A 115 8.43 -23.61 2.83
C GLN A 115 9.50 -24.44 3.60
N GLN A 116 10.79 -24.07 3.59
CA GLN A 116 11.85 -24.71 4.38
C GLN A 116 12.87 -23.82 5.14
N SER A 117 12.84 -22.49 5.04
CA SER A 117 13.77 -21.62 5.80
C SER A 117 13.05 -20.46 6.50
N LYS A 118 12.57 -20.70 7.73
CA LYS A 118 11.94 -19.69 8.60
C LYS A 118 12.94 -18.73 9.23
N ASN A 119 13.88 -18.23 8.44
CA ASN A 119 14.95 -17.38 8.94
C ASN A 119 14.54 -15.90 8.87
N PHE A 120 14.86 -15.17 9.93
CA PHE A 120 14.79 -13.70 10.03
C PHE A 120 15.37 -12.98 8.79
N LEU A 121 16.29 -13.63 8.08
CA LEU A 121 16.86 -13.20 6.79
C LEU A 121 15.80 -12.88 5.72
N VAL A 122 14.71 -13.65 5.60
CA VAL A 122 13.67 -13.40 4.60
C VAL A 122 12.97 -12.07 4.89
N TYR A 123 12.72 -11.78 6.17
CA TYR A 123 12.16 -10.52 6.61
C TYR A 123 13.10 -9.35 6.30
N VAL A 124 14.39 -9.46 6.64
CA VAL A 124 15.39 -8.41 6.33
C VAL A 124 15.53 -8.19 4.81
N LEU A 125 15.57 -9.26 4.01
CA LEU A 125 15.63 -9.17 2.55
C LEU A 125 14.40 -8.46 1.97
N SER A 126 13.20 -8.66 2.52
CA SER A 126 12.00 -7.94 2.08
C SER A 126 12.15 -6.42 2.23
N TRP A 127 12.72 -5.96 3.35
CA TRP A 127 12.98 -4.54 3.58
C TRP A 127 14.05 -3.98 2.65
N VAL A 128 15.09 -4.76 2.35
CA VAL A 128 16.13 -4.38 1.37
C VAL A 128 15.52 -4.18 -0.02
N VAL A 129 14.64 -5.08 -0.47
CA VAL A 129 13.94 -4.95 -1.75
C VAL A 129 13.07 -3.69 -1.78
N ILE A 130 12.30 -3.43 -0.72
CA ILE A 130 11.47 -2.22 -0.61
C ILE A 130 12.34 -0.96 -0.69
N LEU A 131 13.45 -0.92 0.05
CA LEU A 131 14.39 0.20 0.01
C LEU A 131 15.02 0.38 -1.39
N ALA A 132 15.41 -0.71 -2.06
CA ALA A 132 15.97 -0.66 -3.40
C ALA A 132 14.97 -0.11 -4.44
N VAL A 133 13.71 -0.53 -4.36
CA VAL A 133 12.62 0.01 -5.19
C VAL A 133 12.40 1.50 -4.91
N PHE A 134 12.36 1.89 -3.64
CA PHE A 134 12.20 3.29 -3.26
C PHE A 134 13.33 4.18 -3.79
N LEU A 135 14.58 3.71 -3.65
CA LEU A 135 15.76 4.43 -4.14
C LEU A 135 15.76 4.54 -5.68
N THR A 136 15.40 3.49 -6.41
CA THR A 136 15.34 3.53 -7.87
C THR A 136 14.26 4.49 -8.39
N VAL A 137 13.10 4.54 -7.73
CA VAL A 137 12.06 5.55 -8.03
C VAL A 137 12.58 6.96 -7.73
N LYS A 138 13.22 7.17 -6.57
CA LYS A 138 13.81 8.46 -6.20
C LYS A 138 14.88 8.93 -7.20
N VAL A 139 15.79 8.06 -7.63
CA VAL A 139 16.86 8.41 -8.58
C VAL A 139 16.27 8.80 -9.94
N LYS A 140 15.31 8.03 -10.47
CA LYS A 140 14.62 8.39 -11.72
C LYS A 140 13.87 9.71 -11.60
N PHE A 141 13.24 9.97 -10.45
CA PHE A 141 12.54 11.22 -10.20
C PHE A 141 13.46 12.45 -10.22
N ILE A 142 14.69 12.30 -9.71
CA ILE A 142 15.71 13.37 -9.70
C ILE A 142 16.29 13.61 -11.11
N GLN A 143 16.42 12.57 -11.93
CA GLN A 143 16.95 12.73 -13.30
C GLN A 143 15.94 13.29 -14.30
N VAL A 144 14.63 13.18 -14.02
CA VAL A 144 13.54 13.66 -14.88
C VAL A 144 13.03 15.05 -14.44
N SER A 145 13.46 15.56 -13.28
CA SER A 145 13.12 16.89 -12.76
C SER A 145 14.14 17.96 -13.13
#